data_AF-A0A950VMQ8-F1
#
_entry.id   AF-A0A950VMQ8-F1
#
_cell.length_a   1.000
_cell.length_b   1.000
_cell.length_c   1.000
_cell.angle_alpha   90.00
_cell.angle_beta   90.00
_cell.angle_gamma   90.00
#
_symmetry.space_group_name_H-M   'P 1'
#
loop_
_entity.id
_entity.type
_entity.pdbx_description
1 polymer ?
#
loop_
_entity_poly.entity_id
_entity_poly.type
_entity_poly.pdbx_seq_one_letter_code
_entity_poly.pdbx_strand_id
1 'polypeptide(L)'
;MGLSVCPSAVVAAPVEVVWRNLVEWERYSEWADVHVERTEPTGPARPGQIVYFAGKALGRTWRFTFRVEAVDAQKLQIGLHVLFPFGLQQKTHVACAAINATTCRVQYG
;
A
#
# COMPACT_ATOMS: atom_id res chain seq x y z
N MET A 1 -23.08 -18.30 3.76
CA MET A 1 -22.06 -18.66 2.76
C MET A 1 -21.45 -17.36 2.26
N GLY A 2 -20.23 -17.03 2.68
CA GLY A 2 -19.57 -15.78 2.30
C GLY A 2 -18.75 -15.98 1.03
N LEU A 3 -19.00 -15.17 0.00
CA LEU A 3 -18.13 -15.10 -1.16
C LEU A 3 -16.88 -14.30 -0.78
N SER A 4 -15.78 -14.99 -0.48
CA SER A 4 -14.48 -14.34 -0.31
C SER A 4 -13.86 -14.12 -1.68
N VAL A 5 -14.20 -13.01 -2.32
CA VAL A 5 -13.43 -12.51 -3.47
C VAL A 5 -12.27 -11.69 -2.92
N CYS A 6 -11.03 -12.10 -3.18
CA CYS A 6 -9.90 -11.18 -3.02
C CYS A 6 -10.08 -10.08 -4.07
N PRO A 7 -10.27 -8.82 -3.67
CA PRO A 7 -10.28 -7.73 -4.63
C PRO A 7 -9.02 -7.80 -5.48
N SER A 8 -9.16 -7.65 -6.78
CA SER A 8 -8.02 -7.55 -7.69
C SER A 8 -8.30 -6.54 -8.77
N ALA A 9 -7.24 -5.90 -9.25
CA ALA A 9 -7.28 -4.93 -10.33
C ALA A 9 -6.24 -5.31 -11.38
N VAL A 10 -6.56 -5.03 -12.65
CA VAL A 10 -5.58 -5.02 -13.74
C VAL A 10 -5.16 -3.57 -13.95
N VAL A 11 -3.87 -3.31 -13.86
CA VAL A 11 -3.28 -1.98 -14.02
C VAL A 11 -2.54 -1.93 -15.36
N ALA A 12 -2.80 -0.90 -16.15
CA ALA A 12 -2.14 -0.66 -17.43
C ALA A 12 -0.73 -0.05 -17.25
N ALA A 13 0.13 -0.73 -16.49
CA ALA A 13 1.52 -0.38 -16.29
C ALA A 13 2.39 -1.63 -16.08
N PRO A 14 3.71 -1.54 -16.33
CA PRO A 14 4.66 -2.58 -15.95
C PRO A 14 4.65 -2.82 -14.43
N VAL A 15 4.87 -4.07 -14.01
CA VAL A 15 4.75 -4.46 -12.61
C VAL A 15 5.75 -3.74 -11.72
N GLU A 16 6.92 -3.39 -12.24
CA GLU A 16 7.99 -2.70 -11.54
C GLU A 16 7.59 -1.27 -11.16
N VAL A 17 6.82 -0.59 -12.03
CA VAL A 17 6.31 0.76 -11.79
C VAL A 17 5.26 0.73 -10.68
N VAL A 18 4.34 -0.23 -10.74
CA VAL A 18 3.29 -0.41 -9.74
C VAL A 18 3.88 -0.83 -8.40
N TRP A 19 4.84 -1.76 -8.40
CA TRP A 19 5.56 -2.16 -7.20
C TRP A 19 6.27 -0.97 -6.55
N ARG A 20 6.97 -0.16 -7.35
CA ARG A 20 7.64 1.05 -6.87
C ARG A 20 6.66 2.01 -6.19
N ASN A 21 5.49 2.23 -6.78
CA ASN A 21 4.42 3.07 -6.18
C ASN A 21 3.92 2.55 -4.82
N LEU A 22 4.03 1.24 -4.57
CA LEU A 22 3.58 0.63 -3.30
C LEU A 22 4.65 0.69 -2.20
N VAL A 23 5.94 0.63 -2.56
CA VAL A 23 7.04 0.53 -1.59
C VAL A 23 7.85 1.82 -1.40
N GLU A 24 7.70 2.81 -2.29
CA GLU A 24 8.30 4.13 -2.14
C GLU A 24 7.24 5.12 -1.64
N TRP A 25 7.26 5.40 -0.34
CA TRP A 25 6.21 6.13 0.35
C TRP A 25 5.98 7.53 -0.19
N GLU A 26 7.04 8.20 -0.62
CA GLU A 26 7.03 9.55 -1.18
C GLU A 26 6.13 9.63 -2.43
N ARG A 27 6.03 8.52 -3.18
CA ARG A 27 5.23 8.43 -4.40
C ARG A 27 3.73 8.29 -4.16
N TYR A 28 3.30 8.01 -2.92
CA TYR A 28 1.87 7.89 -2.62
C TYR A 28 1.10 9.17 -2.96
N SER A 29 1.73 10.33 -2.79
CA SER A 29 1.12 11.62 -3.15
C SER A 29 0.87 11.81 -4.66
N GLU A 30 1.51 11.01 -5.51
CA GLU A 30 1.35 11.08 -6.97
C GLU A 30 0.06 10.39 -7.45
N TRP A 31 -0.48 9.44 -6.67
CA TRP A 31 -1.58 8.58 -7.13
C TRP A 31 -2.67 8.33 -6.08
N ALA A 32 -2.45 8.73 -4.84
CA ALA A 32 -3.43 8.70 -3.77
C ALA A 32 -3.53 10.09 -3.13
N ASP A 33 -4.71 10.46 -2.66
CA ASP A 33 -4.98 11.74 -1.98
C ASP A 33 -4.45 11.78 -0.53
N VAL A 34 -3.21 11.32 -0.35
CA VAL A 34 -2.50 11.17 0.92
C VAL A 34 -1.06 11.64 0.76
N HIS A 35 -0.45 12.10 1.84
CA HIS A 35 0.97 12.44 1.88
C HIS A 35 1.61 11.83 3.12
N VAL A 36 2.90 11.52 2.99
CA VAL A 36 3.72 11.03 4.09
C VAL A 36 4.12 12.21 4.96
N GLU A 37 3.76 12.18 6.24
CA GLU A 37 4.26 13.14 7.23
C GLU A 37 5.63 12.70 7.77
N ARG A 38 5.83 11.39 8.00
CA ARG A 38 7.07 10.84 8.56
C ARG A 38 7.19 9.34 8.29
N THR A 39 8.43 8.84 8.21
CA THR A 39 8.78 7.41 8.18
C THR A 39 9.78 7.09 9.28
N GLU A 40 9.59 5.95 9.96
CA GLU A 40 10.45 5.48 11.03
C GLU A 40 10.73 3.99 10.89
N PRO A 41 11.98 3.60 10.61
CA PRO A 41 13.08 4.43 10.12
C PRO A 41 12.85 4.94 8.68
N THR A 42 13.60 5.96 8.23
CA THR A 42 13.46 6.55 6.88
C THR A 42 13.83 5.59 5.75
N GLY A 43 13.29 5.84 4.56
CA GLY A 43 13.55 5.08 3.33
C GLY A 43 12.33 4.27 2.86
N PRO A 44 12.49 3.44 1.82
CA PRO A 44 11.43 2.62 1.26
C PRO A 44 10.94 1.56 2.24
N ALA A 45 9.85 0.88 1.85
CA ALA A 45 9.20 -0.15 2.65
C ALA A 45 10.16 -1.23 3.14
N ARG A 46 10.18 -1.46 4.45
CA ARG A 46 10.88 -2.58 5.08
C ARG A 46 10.13 -3.08 6.30
N PRO A 47 10.22 -4.39 6.64
CA PRO A 47 9.57 -4.95 7.82
C PRO A 47 9.91 -4.17 9.10
N GLY A 48 8.91 -3.94 9.93
CA GLY A 48 9.01 -3.18 11.18
C GLY A 48 8.95 -1.65 11.00
N GLN A 49 8.95 -1.13 9.77
CA GLN A 49 8.82 0.30 9.53
C GLN A 49 7.41 0.80 9.88
N ILE A 50 7.36 2.01 10.43
CA ILE A 50 6.13 2.76 10.70
C ILE A 50 6.09 3.99 9.79
N VAL A 51 4.98 4.17 9.09
CA VAL A 51 4.76 5.29 8.17
C VAL A 51 3.54 6.06 8.62
N TYR A 52 3.69 7.36 8.81
CA TYR A 52 2.63 8.28 9.22
C TYR A 52 2.14 9.04 8.00
N PHE A 53 0.85 8.92 7.72
CA PHE A 53 0.18 9.56 6.61
C PHE A 53 -0.85 10.56 7.09
N ALA A 54 -1.09 11.57 6.26
CA ALA A 54 -2.26 12.43 6.33
C ALA A 54 -2.98 12.46 4.98
N GLY A 55 -4.30 12.36 5.01
CA GLY A 55 -5.17 12.42 3.82
C GLY A 55 -6.42 13.23 4.08
N LYS A 56 -7.06 13.73 3.01
CA LYS A 56 -8.32 14.48 3.13
C LYS A 56 -9.51 13.57 2.85
N ALA A 57 -10.46 13.53 3.77
CA ALA A 57 -11.75 12.86 3.57
C ALA A 57 -12.83 13.59 4.38
N LEU A 58 -14.08 13.60 3.89
CA LEU A 58 -15.20 14.24 4.60
C LEU A 58 -14.93 15.70 5.03
N GLY A 59 -14.20 16.46 4.20
CA GLY A 59 -13.84 17.85 4.48
C GLY A 59 -12.82 18.06 5.61
N ARG A 60 -12.17 16.99 6.11
CA ARG A 60 -11.17 17.06 7.20
C ARG A 60 -9.88 16.35 6.80
N THR A 61 -8.77 16.75 7.43
CA THR A 61 -7.51 16.01 7.37
C THR A 61 -7.53 14.90 8.41
N TRP A 62 -7.30 13.68 7.97
CA TRP A 62 -7.22 12.50 8.80
C TRP A 62 -5.80 11.97 8.81
N ARG A 63 -5.32 11.60 9.99
CA ARG A 63 -4.03 10.93 10.16
C ARG A 63 -4.24 9.45 10.38
N PHE A 64 -3.39 8.65 9.75
CA PHE A 64 -3.40 7.20 9.89
C PHE A 64 -1.97 6.68 9.75
N THR A 65 -1.74 5.45 10.19
CA THR A 65 -0.40 4.87 10.26
C THR A 65 -0.38 3.52 9.57
N PHE A 66 0.66 3.28 8.77
CA PHE A 66 0.98 1.95 8.26
C PHE A 66 2.10 1.37 9.09
N ARG A 67 1.92 0.13 9.55
CA ARG A 67 3.00 -0.71 10.06
C ARG A 67 3.32 -1.76 9.01
N VAL A 68 4.56 -1.79 8.54
CA VAL A 68 5.01 -2.75 7.54
C VAL A 68 5.30 -4.07 8.25
N GLU A 69 4.45 -5.06 8.03
CA GLU A 69 4.61 -6.39 8.63
C GLU A 69 5.60 -7.25 7.83
N ALA A 70 5.53 -7.19 6.49
CA ALA A 70 6.38 -7.98 5.60
C ALA A 70 6.60 -7.29 4.26
N VAL A 71 7.76 -7.53 3.64
CA VAL A 71 8.07 -7.13 2.25
C VAL A 71 8.84 -8.27 1.60
N ASP A 72 8.32 -8.78 0.49
CA ASP A 72 9.00 -9.75 -0.38
C ASP A 72 9.15 -9.14 -1.77
N ALA A 73 10.32 -8.55 -2.03
CA ALA A 73 10.61 -7.91 -3.31
C ALA A 73 10.80 -8.91 -4.47
N GLN A 74 11.07 -10.19 -4.19
CA GLN A 74 11.18 -11.21 -5.23
C GLN A 74 9.81 -11.66 -5.71
N LYS A 75 8.84 -11.80 -4.78
CA LYS A 75 7.45 -12.12 -5.11
C LYS A 75 6.58 -10.90 -5.35
N LEU A 76 7.12 -9.69 -5.17
CA LEU A 76 6.41 -8.41 -5.27
C LEU A 76 5.18 -8.37 -4.35
N GLN A 77 5.39 -8.70 -3.08
CA GLN A 77 4.35 -8.74 -2.05
C GLN A 77 4.69 -7.88 -0.85
N ILE A 78 3.68 -7.19 -0.30
CA ILE A 78 3.81 -6.38 0.91
C ILE A 78 2.65 -6.65 1.88
N GLY A 79 2.97 -6.79 3.15
CA GLY A 79 2.01 -6.90 4.25
C GLY A 79 2.01 -5.64 5.10
N LEU A 80 0.82 -5.08 5.34
CA LEU A 80 0.61 -3.84 6.07
C LEU A 80 -0.45 -4.03 7.16
N HIS A 81 -0.20 -3.49 8.34
CA HIS A 81 -1.22 -3.25 9.35
C HIS A 81 -1.49 -1.76 9.45
N VAL A 82 -2.65 -1.36 8.94
CA VAL A 82 -3.11 0.02 8.91
C VAL A 82 -3.91 0.33 10.16
N LEU A 83 -3.59 1.45 10.79
CA LEU A 83 -4.26 1.98 11.96
C LEU A 83 -4.89 3.31 11.58
N PHE A 84 -6.22 3.34 11.62
CA PHE A 84 -7.03 4.53 11.37
C PHE A 84 -7.50 5.14 12.71
N PRO A 85 -8.02 6.38 12.69
CA PRO A 85 -8.65 7.00 13.85
C PRO A 85 -9.79 6.15 14.43
N PHE A 86 -10.12 6.41 15.70
CA PHE A 86 -11.20 5.72 16.44
C PHE A 86 -10.97 4.22 16.67
N GLY A 87 -9.72 3.76 16.57
CA GLY A 87 -9.37 2.36 16.80
C GLY A 87 -9.70 1.43 15.64
N LEU A 88 -10.08 1.96 14.48
CA LEU A 88 -10.27 1.19 13.25
C LEU A 88 -8.93 0.66 12.74
N GLN A 89 -8.91 -0.62 12.32
CA GLN A 89 -7.69 -1.28 11.88
C GLN A 89 -7.96 -2.13 10.64
N GLN A 90 -6.95 -2.27 9.79
CA GLN A 90 -6.99 -3.11 8.60
C GLN A 90 -5.66 -3.85 8.45
N LYS A 91 -5.70 -5.17 8.35
CA LYS A 91 -4.57 -5.95 7.83
C LYS A 91 -4.74 -6.09 6.32
N THR A 92 -3.71 -5.75 5.58
CA THR A 92 -3.71 -5.79 4.11
C THR A 92 -2.48 -6.53 3.66
N HIS A 93 -2.67 -7.53 2.82
CA HIS A 93 -1.57 -8.03 1.99
C HIS A 93 -1.86 -7.68 0.53
N VAL A 94 -0.82 -7.21 -0.14
CA VAL A 94 -0.87 -6.78 -1.54
C VAL A 94 0.16 -7.58 -2.32
N ALA A 95 -0.27 -8.18 -3.43
CA ALA A 95 0.61 -8.91 -4.34
C ALA A 95 0.48 -8.34 -5.76
N CYS A 96 1.64 -8.14 -6.40
CA CYS A 96 1.72 -7.70 -7.79
C CYS A 96 2.26 -8.84 -8.66
N ALA A 97 1.64 -9.05 -9.83
CA ALA A 97 2.11 -10.03 -10.81
C ALA A 97 2.04 -9.45 -12.22
N ALA A 98 3.11 -9.58 -13.00
CA ALA A 98 3.10 -9.19 -14.40
C ALA A 98 2.09 -10.05 -15.18
N ILE A 99 1.32 -9.41 -16.07
CA ILE A 99 0.51 -10.10 -17.08
C ILE A 99 1.28 -10.10 -18.40
N ASN A 100 1.86 -8.97 -18.76
CA ASN A 100 2.79 -8.78 -19.87
C ASN A 100 3.67 -7.55 -19.61
N ALA A 101 4.44 -7.11 -20.61
CA ALA A 101 5.39 -6.01 -20.48
C ALA A 101 4.75 -4.65 -20.11
N THR A 102 3.45 -4.45 -20.34
CA THR A 102 2.78 -3.15 -20.15
C THR A 102 1.58 -3.22 -19.20
N THR A 103 1.29 -4.40 -18.64
CA THR A 103 0.14 -4.59 -17.74
C THR A 103 0.47 -5.56 -16.62
N CYS A 104 -0.09 -5.31 -15.44
CA CYS A 104 0.06 -6.19 -14.29
C CYS A 104 -1.27 -6.38 -13.55
N ARG A 105 -1.33 -7.42 -12.73
CA ARG A 105 -2.40 -7.65 -11.77
C ARG A 105 -1.94 -7.21 -10.39
N VAL A 106 -2.80 -6.52 -9.67
CA VAL A 106 -2.66 -6.24 -8.24
C VAL A 106 -3.77 -6.97 -7.51
N GLN A 107 -3.42 -7.71 -6.46
CA GLN A 107 -4.37 -8.44 -5.63
C GLN A 107 -4.28 -7.91 -4.20
N TYR A 108 -5.43 -7.78 -3.56
CA TYR A 108 -5.57 -7.32 -2.18
C TYR A 108 -6.20 -8.48 -1.39
N GLY A 109 -5.53 -8.99 -0.35
CA GLY A 109 -6.04 -10.12 0.45
C GLY A 109 -5.16 -10.43 1.63
#